data_AF-A0A3A5ACK8-F1
#
_entry.id   AF-A0A3A5ACK8-F1
#
_cell.length_a   1.000
_cell.length_b   1.000
_cell.length_c   1.000
_cell.angle_alpha   90.00
_cell.angle_beta   90.00
_cell.angle_gamma   90.00
#
_symmetry.space_group_name_H-M   'P 1'
#
loop_
_entity.id
_entity.type
_entity.pdbx_description
1 polymer ?
#
loop_
_entity_poly.entity_id
_entity_poly.type
_entity_poly.pdbx_seq_one_letter_code
_entity_poly.pdbx_strand_id
1 'polypeptide(L)'
;MKELYEAFPVGMIRKEDKATFLVLYEKYSDGLLGIEQFSHLILFCWFKESDTRESRSTLRVHPRADKRNPLTGVFATRSPKRPNPIALFVSRIRGIDHNRVEIDPIDAFDGTPVIDIKPYIPISDSIQDAVVPGWVGVGKERTHAKTQSR
;
A
#
# COMPACT_ATOMS: atom_id res chain seq x y z
N MET A 1 -8.14 -1.97 29.78
CA MET A 1 -8.26 -3.34 29.22
C MET A 1 -7.38 -3.44 27.99
N LYS A 2 -6.67 -4.55 27.79
CA LYS A 2 -6.04 -4.83 26.48
C LYS A 2 -7.09 -5.55 25.64
N GLU A 3 -7.73 -4.83 24.74
CA GLU A 3 -8.51 -5.44 23.68
C GLU A 3 -7.54 -5.86 22.58
N LEU A 4 -7.53 -7.16 22.27
CA LEU A 4 -6.76 -7.72 21.17
C LEU A 4 -7.73 -7.98 20.02
N TYR A 5 -7.33 -7.58 18.83
CA TYR A 5 -8.05 -7.86 17.59
C TYR A 5 -7.16 -8.69 16.67
N GLU A 6 -7.78 -9.63 15.98
CA GLU A 6 -7.13 -10.46 14.97
C GLU A 6 -7.46 -9.92 13.58
N ALA A 7 -6.45 -9.91 12.70
CA ALA A 7 -6.62 -9.59 11.29
C ALA A 7 -6.35 -10.84 10.47
N PHE A 8 -7.25 -11.14 9.54
CA PHE A 8 -7.15 -12.32 8.68
C PHE A 8 -6.77 -11.87 7.26
N PRO A 9 -5.74 -12.46 6.65
CA PRO A 9 -5.43 -12.16 5.27
C PRO A 9 -6.53 -12.66 4.34
N VAL A 10 -6.98 -11.80 3.44
CA VAL A 10 -7.96 -12.11 2.38
C VAL A 10 -7.30 -12.54 1.08
N GLY A 11 -6.00 -12.27 0.94
CA GLY A 11 -5.20 -12.62 -0.21
C GLY A 11 -3.74 -12.24 -0.01
N MET A 12 -3.00 -12.14 -1.11
CA MET A 12 -1.61 -11.73 -1.11
C MET A 12 -1.25 -10.94 -2.36
N ILE A 13 -0.21 -10.12 -2.25
CA ILE A 13 0.46 -9.53 -3.40
C ILE A 13 1.31 -10.61 -4.07
N ARG A 14 1.20 -10.74 -5.39
CA ARG A 14 2.10 -11.53 -6.23
C ARG A 14 2.82 -10.64 -7.23
N LYS A 15 4.12 -10.83 -7.38
CA LYS A 15 4.94 -10.17 -8.41
C LYS A 15 5.44 -11.22 -9.38
N GLU A 16 5.06 -11.06 -10.64
CA GLU A 16 5.44 -11.93 -11.75
C GLU A 16 5.97 -11.04 -12.87
N ASP A 17 7.23 -11.24 -13.25
CA ASP A 17 7.96 -10.37 -14.19
C ASP A 17 7.87 -8.87 -13.82
N LYS A 18 7.11 -8.11 -14.61
CA LYS A 18 6.86 -6.66 -14.43
C LYS A 18 5.44 -6.35 -13.96
N ALA A 19 4.61 -7.37 -13.76
CA ALA A 19 3.23 -7.23 -13.33
C ALA A 19 3.10 -7.40 -11.81
N THR A 20 2.13 -6.73 -11.22
CA THR A 20 1.76 -6.89 -9.81
C THR A 20 0.30 -7.30 -9.74
N PHE A 21 0.05 -8.37 -8.99
CA PHE A 21 -1.27 -8.93 -8.81
C PHE A 21 -1.68 -8.90 -7.35
N LEU A 22 -2.94 -8.62 -7.12
CA LEU A 22 -3.67 -8.99 -5.92
C LEU A 22 -4.32 -10.34 -6.18
N VAL A 23 -3.94 -11.37 -5.44
CA VAL A 23 -4.51 -12.73 -5.55
C VAL A 23 -5.26 -13.04 -4.27
N LEU A 24 -6.59 -13.12 -4.33
CA LEU A 24 -7.45 -13.44 -3.20
C LEU A 24 -7.47 -14.94 -2.95
N TYR A 25 -7.66 -15.34 -1.69
CA TYR A 25 -8.04 -16.72 -1.40
C TYR A 25 -9.44 -17.00 -1.91
N GLU A 26 -9.66 -18.22 -2.42
CA GLU A 26 -10.92 -18.59 -3.09
C GLU A 26 -12.16 -18.30 -2.26
N LYS A 27 -12.13 -18.57 -0.94
CA LYS A 27 -13.24 -18.28 -0.02
C LYS A 27 -13.64 -16.81 0.09
N TYR A 28 -12.82 -15.88 -0.42
CA TYR A 28 -13.08 -14.44 -0.43
C TYR A 28 -13.29 -13.88 -1.85
N SER A 29 -13.24 -14.72 -2.90
CA SER A 29 -13.31 -14.27 -4.30
C SER A 29 -14.65 -13.59 -4.64
N ASP A 30 -15.76 -14.05 -4.05
CA ASP A 30 -17.08 -13.45 -4.21
C ASP A 30 -17.13 -11.96 -3.77
N GLY A 31 -16.23 -11.55 -2.87
CA GLY A 31 -16.08 -10.16 -2.45
C GLY A 31 -15.57 -9.20 -3.55
N LEU A 32 -15.15 -9.72 -4.71
CA LEU A 32 -14.76 -8.93 -5.87
C LEU A 32 -15.93 -8.54 -6.77
N LEU A 33 -17.14 -9.04 -6.52
CA LEU A 33 -18.31 -8.73 -7.35
C LEU A 33 -18.51 -7.21 -7.48
N GLY A 34 -18.47 -6.68 -8.70
CA GLY A 34 -18.66 -5.25 -9.00
C GLY A 34 -17.39 -4.41 -8.98
N ILE A 35 -16.23 -5.00 -8.67
CA ILE A 35 -14.95 -4.27 -8.58
C ILE A 35 -14.52 -3.68 -9.93
N GLU A 36 -14.96 -4.27 -11.05
CA GLU A 36 -14.71 -3.80 -12.41
C GLU A 36 -15.32 -2.44 -12.73
N GLN A 37 -16.28 -1.98 -11.92
CA GLN A 37 -16.89 -0.65 -12.03
C GLN A 37 -15.96 0.47 -11.49
N PHE A 38 -14.88 0.10 -10.81
CA PHE A 38 -13.92 1.03 -10.23
C PHE A 38 -12.61 1.01 -11.02
N SER A 39 -11.96 2.17 -11.14
CA SER A 39 -10.65 2.26 -11.81
C SER A 39 -9.48 2.07 -10.85
N HIS A 40 -9.67 2.35 -9.56
CA HIS A 40 -8.61 2.33 -8.54
C HIS A 40 -9.11 1.70 -7.25
N LEU A 41 -8.20 1.09 -6.51
CA LEU A 41 -8.41 0.46 -5.22
C LEU A 41 -7.52 1.10 -4.16
N ILE A 42 -8.03 1.10 -2.93
CA ILE A 42 -7.24 1.23 -1.72
C ILE A 42 -6.97 -0.18 -1.19
N LEU A 43 -5.70 -0.51 -0.99
CA LEU A 43 -5.28 -1.81 -0.45
C LEU A 43 -4.67 -1.63 0.93
N PHE A 44 -5.10 -2.48 1.87
CA PHE A 44 -4.49 -2.60 3.18
C PHE A 44 -3.67 -3.89 3.23
N CYS A 45 -2.36 -3.75 3.42
CA CYS A 45 -1.44 -4.88 3.46
C CYS A 45 -0.80 -5.01 4.85
N TRP A 46 -0.49 -6.23 5.26
CA TRP A 46 0.29 -6.47 6.48
C TRP A 46 1.76 -6.63 6.12
N PHE A 47 2.60 -5.68 6.52
CA PHE A 47 4.05 -5.75 6.31
C PHE A 47 4.68 -6.72 7.32
N LYS A 48 4.58 -8.01 7.02
CA LYS A 48 5.08 -9.12 7.85
C LYS A 48 6.56 -8.98 8.21
N GLU A 49 7.37 -8.38 7.34
CA GLU A 49 8.80 -8.12 7.58
C GLU A 49 9.04 -7.09 8.69
N SER A 50 8.04 -6.24 8.99
CA SER A 50 8.06 -5.28 10.09
C SER A 50 7.25 -5.75 11.31
N ASP A 51 6.73 -6.98 11.28
CA ASP A 51 5.96 -7.58 12.39
C ASP A 51 6.88 -8.24 13.42
N THR A 52 7.86 -7.46 13.90
CA THR A 52 8.78 -7.88 14.96
C THR A 52 8.52 -7.06 16.22
N ARG A 53 8.89 -7.59 17.39
CA ARG A 53 8.74 -6.85 18.66
C ARG A 53 9.41 -5.47 18.61
N GLU A 54 10.60 -5.40 18.02
CA GLU A 54 11.39 -4.16 17.91
C GLU A 54 10.71 -3.14 16.96
N SER A 55 10.36 -3.56 15.75
CA SER A 55 9.71 -2.69 14.76
C SER A 55 8.36 -2.18 15.25
N ARG A 56 7.58 -3.03 15.95
CA ARG A 56 6.29 -2.64 16.53
C ARG A 56 6.42 -1.71 17.73
N SER A 57 7.55 -1.74 18.44
CA SER A 57 7.83 -0.83 19.55
C SER A 57 8.46 0.50 19.09
N THR A 58 8.76 0.64 17.80
CA THR A 58 9.31 1.87 17.24
C THR A 58 8.25 2.96 17.18
N LEU A 59 8.54 4.11 17.81
CA LEU A 59 7.63 5.27 17.84
C LEU A 59 8.16 6.49 17.09
N ARG A 60 9.44 6.49 16.69
CA ARG A 60 10.09 7.59 15.96
C ARG A 60 11.04 7.05 14.92
N VAL A 61 11.10 7.68 13.75
CA VAL A 61 11.97 7.32 12.63
C VAL A 61 12.45 8.56 11.91
N HIS A 62 13.53 8.42 11.14
CA HIS A 62 13.81 9.35 10.05
C HIS A 62 12.98 8.91 8.82
N PRO A 63 12.03 9.72 8.32
CA PRO A 63 11.20 9.38 7.16
C PRO A 63 12.04 8.91 5.97
N ARG A 64 11.57 7.89 5.25
CA ARG A 64 12.27 7.26 4.12
C ARG A 64 13.67 6.70 4.47
N ALA A 65 13.95 6.47 5.75
CA ALA A 65 15.26 6.10 6.28
C ALA A 65 16.38 7.11 5.97
N ASP A 66 16.03 8.37 5.66
CA ASP A 66 16.98 9.42 5.31
C ASP A 66 17.24 10.32 6.53
N LYS A 67 18.47 10.27 7.06
CA LYS A 67 18.89 11.06 8.24
C LYS A 67 18.81 12.58 8.04
N ARG A 68 18.71 13.06 6.79
CA ARG A 68 18.48 14.48 6.48
C ARG A 68 17.05 14.91 6.77
N ASN A 69 16.09 13.98 6.76
CA ASN A 69 14.73 14.25 7.20
C ASN A 69 14.70 14.35 8.73
N PRO A 70 13.86 15.21 9.31
CA PRO A 70 13.77 15.35 10.76
C PRO A 70 13.30 14.06 11.42
N LEU A 71 13.80 13.77 12.63
CA LEU A 71 13.28 12.68 13.45
C LEU A 71 11.79 12.92 13.71
N THR A 72 10.93 12.00 13.27
CA THR A 72 9.48 12.18 13.20
C THR A 72 8.76 11.01 13.85
N GLY A 73 7.66 11.25 14.55
CA GLY A 73 6.82 10.20 15.13
C GLY A 73 6.21 9.30 14.04
N VAL A 74 6.13 7.99 14.26
CA VAL A 74 5.70 7.02 13.22
C VAL A 74 4.29 7.30 12.66
N PHE A 75 3.41 7.91 13.46
CA PHE A 75 2.05 8.31 13.05
C PHE A 75 2.01 9.56 12.17
N ALA A 76 3.07 10.36 12.16
CA ALA A 76 3.25 11.47 11.21
C ALA A 76 4.02 11.02 9.95
N THR A 77 4.19 9.70 9.74
CA THR A 77 4.88 9.12 8.59
C THR A 77 4.09 7.96 8.00
N ARG A 78 4.58 7.39 6.91
CA ARG A 78 4.15 6.08 6.37
C ARG A 78 5.21 4.99 6.57
N SER A 79 6.00 5.07 7.65
CA SER A 79 7.02 4.06 7.94
C SER A 79 6.40 2.68 8.18
N PRO A 80 7.01 1.60 7.66
CA PRO A 80 6.57 0.24 7.94
C PRO A 80 6.80 -0.17 9.41
N LYS A 81 7.72 0.49 10.12
CA LYS A 81 7.97 0.30 11.56
C LYS A 81 6.94 1.08 12.37
N ARG A 82 5.93 0.38 12.90
CA ARG A 82 4.82 0.96 13.67
C ARG A 82 4.10 -0.11 14.50
N PRO A 83 3.32 0.27 15.53
CA PRO A 83 2.64 -0.67 16.41
C PRO A 83 1.79 -1.74 15.72
N ASN A 84 1.10 -1.37 14.64
CA ASN A 84 0.39 -2.29 13.74
C ASN A 84 0.92 -2.03 12.32
N PRO A 85 1.72 -2.95 11.72
CA PRO A 85 2.41 -2.77 10.45
C PRO A 85 1.45 -2.86 9.24
N ILE A 86 0.36 -2.10 9.29
CA ILE A 86 -0.61 -1.97 8.21
C ILE A 86 -0.12 -0.89 7.26
N ALA A 87 0.07 -1.29 6.01
CA ALA A 87 0.39 -0.42 4.88
C ALA A 87 -0.89 -0.06 4.12
N LEU A 88 -0.88 1.10 3.49
CA LEU A 88 -1.95 1.58 2.62
C LEU A 88 -1.38 1.89 1.25
N PHE A 89 -2.02 1.33 0.22
CA PHE A 89 -1.73 1.62 -1.17
C PHE A 89 -2.96 2.17 -1.88
N VAL A 90 -2.74 3.02 -2.87
CA VAL A 90 -3.74 3.33 -3.89
C VAL A 90 -3.17 2.88 -5.22
N SER A 91 -3.89 2.02 -5.94
CA SER A 91 -3.42 1.48 -7.23
C SER A 91 -4.55 1.34 -8.24
N ARG A 92 -4.23 1.52 -9.52
CA ARG A 92 -5.17 1.35 -10.64
C ARG A 92 -5.36 -0.14 -10.92
N ILE A 93 -6.59 -0.53 -11.24
CA ILE A 93 -6.90 -1.86 -11.79
C ILE A 93 -6.51 -1.90 -13.27
N ARG A 94 -5.79 -2.94 -13.67
CA ARG A 94 -5.32 -3.20 -15.04
C ARG A 94 -6.09 -4.32 -15.73
N GLY A 95 -6.53 -5.30 -14.96
CA GLY A 95 -7.31 -6.44 -15.43
C GLY A 95 -7.81 -7.27 -14.26
N ILE A 96 -8.88 -8.03 -14.48
CA ILE A 96 -9.49 -8.90 -13.48
C ILE A 96 -9.70 -10.26 -14.14
N ASP A 97 -9.26 -11.31 -13.47
CA ASP A 97 -9.42 -12.70 -13.86
C ASP A 97 -9.74 -13.53 -12.61
N HIS A 98 -11.02 -13.90 -12.45
CA HIS A 98 -11.51 -14.61 -11.25
C HIS A 98 -11.08 -13.94 -9.93
N ASN A 99 -10.28 -14.63 -9.11
CA ASN A 99 -9.78 -14.17 -7.81
C ASN A 99 -8.47 -13.36 -7.92
N ARG A 100 -8.07 -12.99 -9.13
CA ARG A 100 -6.80 -12.31 -9.44
C ARG A 100 -7.06 -10.97 -10.10
N VAL A 101 -6.52 -9.92 -9.51
CA VAL A 101 -6.64 -8.54 -10.01
C VAL A 101 -5.24 -8.02 -10.32
N GLU A 102 -4.98 -7.73 -11.59
CA GLU A 102 -3.76 -7.03 -12.00
C GLU A 102 -3.88 -5.55 -11.63
N ILE A 103 -2.84 -5.00 -11.01
CA ILE A 103 -2.80 -3.61 -10.55
C ILE A 103 -1.52 -2.91 -11.00
N ASP A 104 -1.55 -1.57 -11.03
CA ASP A 104 -0.32 -0.79 -11.18
C ASP A 104 0.69 -1.17 -10.07
N PRO A 105 2.00 -1.14 -10.36
CA PRO A 105 3.02 -1.55 -9.40
C PRO A 105 2.97 -0.78 -8.08
N ILE A 106 3.04 -1.50 -6.97
CA ILE A 106 3.16 -0.97 -5.59
C ILE A 106 4.49 -1.42 -4.95
N ASP A 107 4.89 -0.73 -3.88
CA ASP A 107 6.14 -0.98 -3.15
C ASP A 107 6.09 -2.14 -2.12
N ALA A 108 5.00 -2.90 -2.09
CA ALA A 108 4.91 -4.15 -1.32
C ALA A 108 5.84 -5.24 -1.89
N PHE A 109 6.27 -6.20 -1.06
CA PHE A 109 7.05 -7.36 -1.51
C PHE A 109 6.14 -8.44 -2.12
N ASP A 110 6.75 -9.38 -2.86
CA ASP A 110 6.04 -10.61 -3.26
C ASP A 110 5.64 -11.42 -2.02
N GLY A 111 4.42 -11.95 -2.03
CA GLY A 111 3.84 -12.67 -0.91
C GLY A 111 3.52 -11.79 0.31
N THR A 112 3.45 -10.45 0.16
CA THR A 112 2.91 -9.58 1.21
C THR A 112 1.41 -9.86 1.41
N PRO A 113 0.95 -10.19 2.63
CA PRO A 113 -0.46 -10.43 2.91
C PRO A 113 -1.33 -9.18 2.69
N VAL A 114 -2.50 -9.38 2.10
CA VAL A 114 -3.54 -8.36 1.92
C VAL A 114 -4.61 -8.62 2.97
N ILE A 115 -4.96 -7.59 3.74
CA ILE A 115 -5.92 -7.66 4.84
C ILE A 115 -7.29 -7.13 4.41
N ASP A 116 -7.32 -6.07 3.59
CA ASP A 116 -8.58 -5.45 3.17
C ASP A 116 -8.40 -4.71 1.83
N ILE A 117 -9.51 -4.56 1.10
CA ILE A 117 -9.58 -3.96 -0.24
C ILE A 117 -10.80 -3.05 -0.25
N LYS A 118 -10.62 -1.80 -0.70
CA LYS A 118 -11.73 -0.85 -0.84
C LYS A 118 -11.67 -0.15 -2.20
N PRO A 119 -12.81 0.24 -2.79
CA PRO A 119 -12.77 1.13 -3.94
C PRO A 119 -12.18 2.49 -3.54
N TYR A 120 -11.40 3.09 -4.43
CA TYR A 120 -11.01 4.50 -4.27
C TYR A 120 -12.16 5.39 -4.77
N ILE A 121 -12.67 6.24 -3.88
CA ILE A 121 -13.80 7.13 -4.11
C ILE A 121 -13.29 8.57 -4.00
N PRO A 122 -13.11 9.31 -5.11
CA PRO A 122 -12.48 10.63 -5.09
C PRO A 122 -13.13 11.63 -4.14
N ILE A 123 -14.45 11.60 -4.00
CA ILE A 123 -15.19 12.52 -3.12
C ILE A 123 -14.91 12.29 -1.62
N SER A 124 -14.53 11.06 -1.21
CA SER A 124 -14.15 10.76 0.18
C SER A 124 -12.65 10.72 0.40
N ASP A 125 -11.89 10.33 -0.62
CA ASP A 125 -10.48 9.96 -0.48
C ASP A 125 -9.51 11.02 -1.02
N SER A 126 -10.02 12.12 -1.58
CA SER A 126 -9.23 13.23 -2.14
C SER A 126 -9.56 14.55 -1.46
N ILE A 127 -8.58 15.12 -0.76
CA ILE A 127 -8.66 16.45 -0.13
C ILE A 127 -7.67 17.37 -0.83
N GLN A 128 -8.19 18.31 -1.64
CA GLN A 128 -7.39 19.13 -2.55
C GLN A 128 -6.51 20.17 -1.84
N ASP A 129 -6.91 20.61 -0.65
CA ASP A 129 -6.25 21.64 0.16
C ASP A 129 -5.43 21.05 1.33
N ALA A 130 -5.17 19.74 1.31
CA ALA A 130 -4.36 19.09 2.33
C ALA A 130 -2.93 19.64 2.38
N VAL A 131 -2.47 20.00 3.58
CA VAL A 131 -1.10 20.48 3.81
C VAL A 131 -0.20 19.34 4.28
N VAL A 132 1.04 19.30 3.78
CA VAL A 132 2.05 18.31 4.18
C VAL A 132 3.38 18.98 4.55
N PRO A 133 4.20 18.36 5.41
CA PRO A 133 5.55 18.84 5.68
C PRO A 133 6.42 18.90 4.41
N GLY A 134 7.36 19.85 4.34
CA GLY A 134 8.20 20.06 3.15
C GLY A 134 9.03 18.84 2.69
N TRP A 135 9.35 17.92 3.60
CA TRP A 135 10.07 16.68 3.27
C TRP A 135 9.20 15.61 2.58
N VAL A 136 7.87 15.76 2.55
CA VAL A 136 6.94 14.83 1.88
C VAL A 136 6.94 15.04 0.36
N GLY A 137 7.01 16.30 -0.10
CA GLY A 137 6.85 16.70 -1.50
C GLY A 137 8.06 16.46 -2.41
N VAL A 138 9.21 16.07 -1.88
CA VAL A 138 10.42 15.82 -2.69
C VAL A 138 10.37 14.39 -3.27
N GLY A 139 9.50 14.14 -4.23
CA GLY A 139 9.62 12.99 -5.12
C GLY A 139 10.67 13.29 -6.20
N LYS A 140 11.56 12.34 -6.53
CA LYS A 140 12.44 12.50 -7.70
C LYS A 140 11.57 12.76 -8.93
N GLU A 141 11.91 13.79 -9.72
CA GLU A 141 11.37 13.95 -11.07
C GLU A 141 11.50 12.60 -11.79
N ARG A 142 10.37 12.07 -12.27
CA ARG A 142 10.41 10.97 -13.24
C ARG A 142 10.93 11.59 -14.53
N THR A 143 12.25 11.52 -14.75
CA THR A 143 12.84 11.84 -16.05
C THR A 143 12.29 10.83 -17.06
N HIS A 144 11.25 11.21 -17.80
CA HIS A 144 10.90 10.53 -19.02
C HIS A 144 12.02 10.79 -20.03
N ALA A 145 12.94 9.84 -20.16
CA ALA A 145 13.80 9.77 -21.33
C ALA A 145 12.88 9.61 -22.54
N LYS A 146 12.72 10.67 -23.34
CA LYS A 146 12.17 10.60 -24.68
C LYS A 146 13.15 9.78 -25.51
N THR A 147 12.88 8.48 -25.68
CA THR A 147 13.51 7.72 -26.76
C THR A 147 12.92 8.25 -28.06
N GLN A 148 13.69 9.09 -28.75
CA GLN A 148 13.42 9.44 -30.14
C GLN A 148 13.53 8.18 -30.98
N SER A 149 12.46 7.86 -31.71
CA SER A 149 12.48 6.90 -32.80
C SER A 149 13.43 7.41 -33.89
N ARG A 150 14.37 6.56 -34.30
CA ARG A 150 14.95 6.57 -35.65
C ARG A 150 14.45 5.33 -36.37
#